data_AF-A0A935I001-F1
#
_entry.id   AF-A0A935I001-F1
#
_cell.length_a   1.000
_cell.length_b   1.000
_cell.length_c   1.000
_cell.angle_alpha   90.00
_cell.angle_beta   90.00
_cell.angle_gamma   90.00
#
_symmetry.space_group_name_H-M   'P 1'
#
loop_
_entity.id
_entity.type
_entity.pdbx_description
1 polymer ?
#
loop_
_entity_poly.entity_id
_entity_poly.type
_entity_poly.pdbx_seq_one_letter_code
_entity_poly.pdbx_strand_id
1 'polypeptide(L)' 'MACPELEKETAFMKAIQNSASYKISGDKLTLSDINGNVILVFRTL' A
#
# COMPACT_ATOMS: atom_id res chain seq x y z
N MET A 1 21.38 -7.15 -14.77
CA MET A 1 21.00 -5.76 -14.46
C MET A 1 19.54 -5.79 -14.02
N ALA A 2 19.27 -5.75 -12.71
CA ALA A 2 17.91 -5.62 -12.19
C ALA A 2 17.67 -4.14 -11.97
N CYS A 3 16.74 -3.54 -12.72
CA CYS A 3 16.37 -2.14 -12.52
C CYS A 3 15.60 -2.06 -11.18
N PRO A 4 16.08 -1.31 -10.17
CA PRO A 4 15.48 -1.24 -8.84
C PRO A 4 14.06 -0.62 -8.82
N GLU A 5 13.62 -0.05 -9.94
CA GLU A 5 12.29 0.55 -10.12
C GLU A 5 11.17 -0.50 -10.18
N LEU A 6 11.42 -1.65 -10.81
CA LEU A 6 10.43 -2.73 -10.97
C LEU A 6 10.04 -3.39 -9.65
N GLU A 7 10.96 -3.40 -8.68
CA GLU A 7 10.72 -3.97 -7.35
C GLU A 7 9.67 -3.16 -6.59
N LYS A 8 9.68 -1.83 -6.73
CA LYS A 8 8.67 -0.95 -6.13
C LYS A 8 7.31 -1.11 -6.78
N GLU A 9 7.26 -1.17 -8.11
CA GLU A 9 6.01 -1.37 -8.84
C GLU A 9 5.36 -2.72 -8.50
N THR A 10 6.17 -3.78 -8.44
CA THR A 10 5.71 -5.12 -8.06
C THR A 10 5.25 -5.16 -6.60
N ALA A 11 5.99 -4.55 -5.67
CA ALA A 11 5.61 -4.48 -4.26
C ALA A 11 4.32 -3.68 -4.06
N PHE A 12 4.16 -2.56 -4.79
CA PHE A 12 2.95 -1.74 -4.77
C PHE A 12 1.74 -2.52 -5.29
N MET A 13 1.85 -3.16 -6.44
CA MET A 13 0.80 -4.01 -7.02
C MET A 13 0.40 -5.14 -6.05
N LYS A 14 1.37 -5.83 -5.45
CA LYS A 14 1.11 -6.85 -4.43
C LYS A 14 0.39 -6.28 -3.21
N ALA A 15 0.80 -5.12 -2.72
CA ALA A 15 0.19 -4.50 -1.56
C ALA A 15 -1.26 -4.05 -1.85
N ILE A 16 -1.58 -3.59 -3.06
CA ILE A 16 -2.96 -3.32 -3.44
C ILE A 16 -3.78 -4.61 -3.56
N GLN A 17 -3.23 -5.67 -4.17
CA GLN A 17 -3.91 -6.96 -4.28
C GLN A 17 -4.21 -7.60 -2.91
N ASN A 18 -3.29 -7.45 -1.95
CA ASN A 18 -3.47 -7.95 -0.58
C ASN A 18 -4.30 -7.01 0.30
N SER A 19 -4.66 -5.81 -0.17
CA SER A 19 -5.47 -4.91 0.63
C SER A 19 -6.90 -5.45 0.77
N ALA A 20 -7.32 -5.68 2.01
CA ALA A 20 -8.66 -6.15 2.32
C ALA A 20 -9.54 -5.01 2.85
N SER A 21 -8.95 -3.96 3.40
CA SER A 21 -9.67 -2.81 3.94
C SER A 21 -8.88 -1.53 3.78
N TYR A 22 -9.59 -0.42 3.66
CA TYR A 22 -9.00 0.91 3.62
C TYR A 22 -9.66 1.80 4.67
N LYS A 23 -8.87 2.71 5.24
CA LYS A 23 -9.32 3.70 6.21
C LYS A 23 -8.77 5.07 5.83
N ILE A 24 -9.67 6.04 5.73
CA ILE A 24 -9.31 7.43 5.50
C ILE A 24 -9.50 8.18 6.82
N SER A 25 -8.53 9.01 7.19
CA SER A 25 -8.58 9.84 8.40
C SER A 25 -7.89 11.16 8.12
N GLY A 26 -8.70 12.21 7.91
CA GLY A 26 -8.23 13.49 7.39
C GLY A 26 -7.56 13.30 6.04
N ASP A 27 -6.32 13.75 5.93
CA ASP A 27 -5.48 13.66 4.73
C ASP A 27 -4.71 12.34 4.59
N LYS A 28 -4.98 11.34 5.44
CA LYS A 28 -4.26 10.06 5.44
C LYS A 28 -5.17 8.90 5.03
N LEU A 29 -4.78 8.19 3.98
CA LEU A 29 -5.36 6.92 3.57
C LEU A 29 -4.44 5.79 4.05
N THR A 30 -4.98 4.82 4.77
CA THR A 30 -4.29 3.63 5.26
C THR A 30 -4.96 2.40 4.68
N LEU A 31 -4.20 1.52 4.02
CA LEU A 31 -4.70 0.21 3.61
C LEU A 31 -4.16 -0.86 4.54
N SER A 32 -5.03 -1.81 4.86
CA SER A 32 -4.75 -2.94 5.71
C SER A 32 -5.08 -4.25 5.00
N ASP A 33 -4.27 -5.26 5.29
CA ASP A 33 -4.53 -6.65 4.91
C ASP A 33 -5.69 -7.25 5.73
N ILE A 34 -6.16 -8.44 5.36
CA ILE A 34 -7.24 -9.16 6.06
C ILE A 34 -6.93 -9.44 7.54
N ASN A 35 -5.66 -9.49 7.91
CA ASN A 35 -5.20 -9.64 9.29
C ASN A 35 -5.18 -8.32 10.08
N GLY A 36 -5.55 -7.19 9.46
CA GLY A 36 -5.51 -5.86 10.08
C GLY A 36 -4.13 -5.18 10.02
N ASN A 37 -3.12 -5.81 9.43
CA ASN A 37 -1.79 -5.24 9.27
C ASN A 37 -1.79 -4.09 8.25
N VAL A 38 -1.20 -2.95 8.60
CA VAL A 38 -1.05 -1.82 7.67
C VAL A 38 0.00 -2.16 6.63
N ILE A 39 -0.39 -2.10 5.35
CA ILE A 39 0.47 -2.45 4.21
C ILE A 39 0.81 -1.25 3.34
N LEU A 40 -0.04 -0.22 3.30
CA LEU A 40 0.20 1.03 2.57
C LEU A 40 -0.37 2.23 3.32
N VAL A 41 0.32 3.36 3.24
CA VAL A 41 -0.14 4.65 3.77
C VAL A 41 0.11 5.73 2.72
N PHE A 42 -0.95 6.44 2.35
CA PHE A 42 -0.90 7.62 1.49
C PHE A 42 -1.26 8.86 2.31
N ARG A 43 -0.67 9.99 1.92
CA ARG A 43 -0.99 11.30 2.50
C ARG A 43 -1.14 12.31 1.38
N THR A 44 -2.09 13.22 1.51
CA THR A 44 -2.06 14.47 0.76
C THR A 44 -0.93 15.33 1.37
N LEU A 45 -0.08 15.89 0.52
CA LEU A 45 0.94 16.88 0.89
C LEU A 45 0.54 18.22 0.31
#